data_AF-A0A094ZKK9-F1
#
_entry.id   AF-A0A094ZKK9-F1
#
_cell.length_a   1.000
_cell.length_b   1.000
_cell.length_c   1.000
_cell.angle_alpha   90.00
_cell.angle_beta   90.00
_cell.angle_gamma   90.00
#
_symmetry.space_group_name_H-M   'P 1'
#
loop_
_entity.id
_entity.type
_entity.pdbx_description
1 polymer ?
#
loop_
_entity_poly.entity_id
_entity_poly.type
_entity_poly.pdbx_seq_one_letter_code
_entity_poly.pdbx_strand_id
1 'polypeptide(L)'
;MYKGFSASLLMDVRLAPEEKRGLQVYVLEKDVTTPQPIQQGLPGQPNGIVSSASQTQGSAPDEKAKAPPAYVAPAEKPALDAGNGIFYDFNCGARILLPQRQEGKWRITLRDLDTANILFLNENTGAFISSAKRYFVRFGLEVVDISATGEETLVFQHEYDARDRDVVIQLPVGTLGDTLAWFPYVSRFAKQHGARVTCLLSGLILPLLKDAYPNLRLMTPEEARKEGVCEKAYAIYCIGLFFDDVECIQQPTDFRFVGLHRTAAYILGVPPDEEAARLTLEDESRPIPEPYVCIAVQASTQCKYWNNPTGWSEVISFLKGKGYRVICIDQKPVHGAGIMWNHIPHGVEDQTGNRPLSERARWLRHAAAFIGTSSGLAWLAWAAGTQVVLISGFTHPNNEFSTPYRVINWHTCNSCWNDVRVRFDHHNFLWCPRHENTPRQFECSRLITGAQVINEVKKIVGA
;
A
#
# COMPACT_ATOMS: atom_id res chain seq x y z
N MET A 1 -14.42 5.11 -47.73
CA MET A 1 -14.88 3.80 -48.27
C MET A 1 -13.62 2.96 -48.52
N TYR A 2 -13.11 2.21 -47.55
CA TYR A 2 -13.51 0.91 -46.98
C TYR A 2 -12.81 -0.29 -47.62
N LYS A 3 -12.38 -1.20 -46.72
CA LYS A 3 -11.80 -2.55 -46.86
C LYS A 3 -10.28 -2.55 -47.10
N GLY A 4 -9.44 -3.19 -46.30
CA GLY A 4 -9.65 -4.11 -45.17
C GLY A 4 -8.44 -5.05 -45.14
N PHE A 5 -7.64 -5.01 -44.08
CA PHE A 5 -6.56 -5.98 -43.86
C PHE A 5 -6.93 -6.86 -42.66
N SER A 6 -7.19 -8.13 -42.96
CA SER A 6 -7.22 -9.24 -42.03
C SER A 6 -5.79 -9.74 -41.82
N ALA A 7 -5.40 -9.95 -40.56
CA ALA A 7 -4.21 -10.72 -40.21
C ALA A 7 -4.66 -11.94 -39.40
N SER A 8 -4.35 -13.12 -39.92
CA SER A 8 -4.57 -14.42 -39.31
C SER A 8 -3.21 -15.11 -39.11
N LEU A 9 -2.88 -15.44 -37.86
CA LEU A 9 -2.16 -16.64 -37.34
C LEU A 9 -1.76 -16.29 -35.88
N LEU A 10 -2.06 -17.05 -34.83
CA LEU A 10 -1.97 -18.51 -34.68
C LEU A 10 -3.22 -19.07 -33.98
N MET A 11 -3.87 -20.02 -34.66
CA MET A 11 -4.71 -21.06 -34.07
C MET A 11 -3.89 -22.35 -34.09
N ASP A 12 -3.98 -23.13 -33.01
CA ASP A 12 -3.95 -24.59 -33.12
C ASP A 12 -5.19 -25.12 -32.40
N VAL A 13 -5.94 -25.98 -33.09
CA VAL A 13 -7.25 -26.51 -32.71
C VAL A 13 -7.11 -28.01 -32.56
N ARG A 14 -7.50 -28.53 -31.39
CA ARG A 14 -8.06 -29.88 -31.27
C ARG A 14 -9.43 -29.81 -30.61
N LEU A 15 -10.45 -30.24 -31.36
CA LEU A 15 -11.85 -30.48 -30.99
C LEU A 15 -11.94 -31.80 -30.18
N ALA A 16 -12.81 -32.10 -29.21
CA ALA A 16 -13.91 -31.51 -28.41
C ALA A 16 -14.15 -32.50 -27.20
N PRO A 17 -15.05 -32.32 -26.20
CA PRO A 17 -16.26 -31.51 -26.22
C PRO A 17 -16.34 -30.43 -25.14
N GLU A 18 -17.12 -29.41 -25.50
CA GLU A 18 -17.77 -28.37 -24.71
C GLU A 18 -17.49 -28.31 -23.20
N GLU A 19 -16.64 -27.37 -22.81
CA GLU A 19 -16.81 -26.66 -21.54
C GLU A 19 -16.96 -25.16 -21.84
N LYS A 20 -18.09 -24.62 -21.38
CA LYS A 20 -18.40 -23.20 -21.40
C LYS A 20 -17.26 -22.44 -20.71
N ARG A 21 -16.51 -21.64 -21.47
CA ARG A 21 -15.65 -20.58 -20.91
C ARG A 21 -16.53 -19.44 -20.40
N GLY A 22 -17.12 -19.65 -19.23
CA GLY A 22 -17.63 -18.59 -18.36
C GLY A 22 -16.54 -18.17 -17.37
N LEU A 23 -16.55 -16.91 -16.95
CA LEU A 23 -15.79 -16.45 -15.77
C LEU A 23 -16.02 -17.43 -14.61
N GLN A 24 -14.95 -17.90 -13.98
CA GLN A 24 -15.06 -18.69 -12.76
C GLN A 24 -15.61 -17.81 -11.63
N VAL A 25 -16.81 -18.15 -11.15
CA VAL A 25 -17.38 -17.65 -9.90
C VAL A 25 -17.45 -18.84 -8.95
N TYR A 26 -16.83 -18.71 -7.79
CA TYR A 26 -16.91 -19.70 -6.72
C TYR A 26 -18.31 -19.66 -6.10
N VAL A 27 -19.07 -20.76 -6.22
CA VAL A 27 -20.19 -21.06 -5.33
C VAL A 27 -19.56 -21.72 -4.10
N LEU A 28 -19.55 -21.02 -2.97
CA LEU A 28 -18.99 -21.54 -1.72
C LEU A 28 -19.96 -22.58 -1.13
N GLU A 29 -19.75 -23.85 -1.44
CA GLU A 29 -19.98 -24.90 -0.44
C GLU A 29 -18.81 -24.88 0.55
N LYS A 30 -19.12 -25.14 1.82
CA LYS A 30 -18.28 -24.85 3.00
C LYS A 30 -16.81 -25.26 2.83
N ASP A 31 -15.96 -24.43 3.44
CA ASP A 31 -14.50 -24.54 3.61
C ASP A 31 -13.63 -24.09 2.44
N VAL A 32 -13.40 -22.77 2.30
CA VAL A 32 -12.16 -22.25 1.69
C VAL A 32 -11.68 -20.97 2.39
N THR A 33 -10.42 -21.02 2.83
CA THR A 33 -9.61 -19.95 3.43
C THR A 33 -9.19 -18.89 2.40
N THR A 34 -9.37 -17.61 2.75
CA THR A 34 -8.84 -16.45 2.02
C THR A 34 -7.31 -16.47 1.93
N PRO A 35 -6.69 -16.11 0.78
CA PRO A 35 -5.25 -15.97 0.67
C PRO A 35 -4.77 -14.78 1.53
N GLN A 36 -3.87 -15.05 2.48
CA GLN A 36 -3.29 -14.06 3.37
C GLN A 36 -2.10 -13.31 2.71
N PRO A 37 -1.95 -12.00 2.92
CA PRO A 37 -0.66 -11.34 2.74
C PRO A 37 0.31 -11.86 3.81
N ILE A 38 1.44 -12.41 3.37
CA ILE A 38 2.46 -13.00 4.25
C ILE A 38 3.33 -11.87 4.83
N GLN A 39 3.26 -11.66 6.14
CA GLN A 39 4.24 -10.90 6.92
C GLN A 39 4.57 -11.70 8.20
N GLN A 40 5.73 -12.38 8.25
CA GLN A 40 6.24 -12.92 9.51
C GLN A 40 7.78 -13.01 9.56
N GLY A 41 8.34 -12.41 10.62
CA GLY A 41 9.39 -12.98 11.48
C GLY A 41 10.81 -13.17 10.95
N LEU A 42 11.72 -12.28 11.36
CA LEU A 42 13.18 -12.48 11.32
C LEU A 42 13.63 -13.68 12.19
N PRO A 43 14.54 -14.56 11.73
CA PRO A 43 15.27 -15.45 12.63
C PRO A 43 16.74 -15.04 12.82
N GLY A 44 17.10 -14.88 14.10
CA GLY A 44 18.20 -15.58 14.78
C GLY A 44 19.65 -15.39 14.31
N GLN A 45 20.44 -14.70 15.14
CA GLN A 45 21.89 -14.89 15.22
C GLN A 45 22.24 -16.27 15.83
N PRO A 46 23.35 -16.92 15.44
CA PRO A 46 23.85 -18.11 16.10
C PRO A 46 24.79 -17.74 17.26
N ASN A 47 24.55 -18.32 18.44
CA ASN A 47 25.54 -18.38 19.51
C ASN A 47 26.05 -19.81 19.66
N GLY A 48 27.36 -19.95 19.72
CA GLY A 48 28.06 -21.19 20.04
C GLY A 48 28.35 -21.33 21.54
N ILE A 49 28.28 -22.60 21.97
CA ILE A 49 29.10 -23.32 22.97
C ILE A 49 28.69 -23.29 24.46
N VAL A 50 27.99 -24.39 24.82
CA VAL A 50 28.18 -25.38 25.92
C VAL A 50 28.25 -24.92 27.39
N SER A 51 27.29 -25.39 28.22
CA SER A 51 27.54 -26.36 29.33
C SER A 51 26.25 -26.83 30.05
N SER A 52 26.11 -28.16 30.12
CA SER A 52 25.54 -29.02 31.18
C SER A 52 24.14 -28.79 31.82
N ALA A 53 23.26 -29.76 31.54
CA ALA A 53 22.45 -30.58 32.47
C ALA A 53 21.27 -29.97 33.25
N SER A 54 20.06 -30.32 32.84
CA SER A 54 19.10 -31.14 33.63
C SER A 54 17.82 -31.39 32.82
N GLN A 55 17.37 -32.65 32.82
CA GLN A 55 16.18 -33.12 32.14
C GLN A 55 14.92 -32.54 32.79
N THR A 56 14.07 -31.90 32.00
CA THR A 56 12.65 -31.68 32.34
C THR A 56 11.78 -31.97 31.11
N GLN A 57 10.60 -32.49 31.42
CA GLN A 57 9.68 -33.20 30.54
C GLN A 57 9.18 -32.37 29.36
N GLY A 58 9.01 -33.03 28.21
CA GLY A 58 8.60 -32.40 26.96
C GLY A 58 7.22 -31.77 27.03
N SER A 59 7.18 -30.44 26.91
CA SER A 59 6.01 -29.70 26.47
C SER A 59 5.98 -29.70 24.93
N ALA A 60 4.77 -29.88 24.38
CA ALA A 60 4.48 -29.81 22.96
C ALA A 60 4.99 -28.48 22.35
N PRO A 61 5.40 -28.47 21.06
CA PRO A 61 5.87 -27.26 20.42
C PRO A 61 4.76 -26.20 20.39
N ASP A 62 5.02 -25.07 21.06
CA ASP A 62 4.18 -23.87 20.99
C ASP A 62 3.91 -23.52 19.52
N GLU A 63 2.64 -23.56 19.14
CA GLU A 63 2.15 -22.92 17.92
C GLU A 63 2.60 -21.45 17.98
N LYS A 64 3.57 -21.08 17.15
CA LYS A 64 3.91 -19.67 16.92
C LYS A 64 2.62 -18.94 16.59
N ALA A 65 2.16 -18.09 17.50
CA ALA A 65 0.96 -17.29 17.32
C ALA A 65 1.03 -16.59 15.96
N LYS A 66 0.07 -16.92 15.08
CA LYS A 66 -0.03 -16.28 13.76
C LYS A 66 -0.14 -14.78 13.98
N ALA A 67 0.69 -14.00 13.29
CA ALA A 67 0.56 -12.55 13.26
C ALA A 67 -0.88 -12.16 12.92
N PRO A 68 -1.45 -11.14 13.55
CA PRO A 68 -2.81 -10.70 13.27
C PRO A 68 -2.94 -10.31 11.78
N PRO A 69 -4.12 -10.52 11.16
CA PRO A 69 -4.34 -10.19 9.76
C PRO A 69 -4.12 -8.70 9.51
N ALA A 70 -3.58 -8.36 8.33
CA ALA A 70 -3.26 -6.99 7.90
C ALA A 70 -4.47 -6.04 7.88
N TYR A 71 -5.67 -6.60 7.71
CA TYR A 71 -6.94 -5.88 7.66
C TYR A 71 -7.92 -6.48 8.67
N VAL A 72 -8.80 -5.63 9.20
CA VAL A 72 -9.98 -6.06 9.95
C VAL A 72 -11.01 -6.62 8.96
N ALA A 73 -11.45 -7.85 9.18
CA ALA A 73 -12.42 -8.50 8.32
C ALA A 73 -13.79 -7.80 8.37
N PRO A 74 -14.55 -7.79 7.27
CA PRO A 74 -15.96 -7.42 7.30
C PRO A 74 -16.78 -8.46 8.10
N ALA A 75 -18.01 -8.10 8.46
CA ALA A 75 -18.97 -9.09 8.99
C ALA A 75 -19.21 -10.23 7.97
N GLU A 76 -19.42 -11.45 8.46
CA GLU A 76 -19.70 -12.62 7.61
C GLU A 76 -20.98 -12.42 6.79
N LYS A 77 -22.04 -11.92 7.45
CA LYS A 77 -23.29 -11.53 6.82
C LYS A 77 -23.21 -10.08 6.31
N PRO A 78 -23.80 -9.75 5.15
CA PRO A 78 -23.84 -8.36 4.69
C PRO A 78 -24.58 -7.46 5.70
N ALA A 79 -24.09 -6.23 5.88
CA ALA A 79 -24.44 -5.39 7.01
C ALA A 79 -25.85 -4.74 6.93
N LEU A 80 -26.40 -4.56 5.73
CA LEU A 80 -27.61 -3.77 5.51
C LEU A 80 -28.78 -4.68 5.16
N ASP A 81 -29.92 -4.46 5.81
CA ASP A 81 -31.19 -5.16 5.54
C ASP A 81 -31.95 -4.44 4.42
N ALA A 82 -32.29 -5.16 3.36
CA ALA A 82 -33.09 -4.69 2.24
C ALA A 82 -34.57 -5.10 2.34
N GLY A 83 -34.97 -5.78 3.41
CA GLY A 83 -36.27 -6.42 3.54
C GLY A 83 -36.33 -7.78 2.84
N ASN A 84 -37.43 -8.51 3.03
CA ASN A 84 -37.67 -9.83 2.41
C ASN A 84 -36.57 -10.88 2.68
N GLY A 85 -35.81 -10.71 3.77
CA GLY A 85 -34.67 -11.57 4.09
C GLY A 85 -33.43 -11.34 3.22
N ILE A 86 -33.42 -10.28 2.40
CA ILE A 86 -32.28 -9.89 1.56
C ILE A 86 -31.35 -8.97 2.37
N PHE A 87 -30.05 -9.26 2.35
CA PHE A 87 -29.03 -8.42 2.98
C PHE A 87 -27.97 -8.02 1.97
N TYR A 88 -27.44 -6.81 2.05
CA TYR A 88 -26.41 -6.32 1.14
C TYR A 88 -25.39 -5.42 1.84
N ASP A 89 -24.24 -5.21 1.21
CA ASP A 89 -23.29 -4.12 1.50
C ASP A 89 -22.24 -4.02 0.37
N PHE A 90 -21.27 -3.11 0.55
CA PHE A 90 -20.12 -2.94 -0.33
C PHE A 90 -18.79 -3.19 0.39
N ASN A 91 -18.81 -4.11 1.36
CA ASN A 91 -17.67 -4.39 2.22
C ASN A 91 -16.72 -5.36 1.50
N CYS A 92 -15.58 -4.84 1.03
CA CYS A 92 -14.65 -5.55 0.15
C CYS A 92 -15.33 -6.01 -1.16
N GLY A 93 -15.97 -5.09 -1.87
CA GLY A 93 -16.77 -5.36 -3.07
C GLY A 93 -18.26 -5.47 -2.77
N ALA A 94 -19.10 -5.58 -3.80
CA ALA A 94 -20.55 -5.76 -3.63
C ALA A 94 -20.85 -7.14 -3.07
N ARG A 95 -21.64 -7.21 -1.99
CA ARG A 95 -22.09 -8.47 -1.38
C ARG A 95 -23.60 -8.46 -1.25
N ILE A 96 -24.24 -9.57 -1.56
CA ILE A 96 -25.69 -9.75 -1.37
C ILE A 96 -25.99 -11.17 -0.92
N LEU A 97 -26.83 -11.30 0.10
CA LEU A 97 -27.33 -12.56 0.62
C LEU A 97 -28.83 -12.64 0.32
N LEU A 98 -29.21 -13.67 -0.45
CA LEU A 98 -30.58 -13.97 -0.81
C LEU A 98 -31.06 -15.17 0.00
N PRO A 99 -32.27 -15.12 0.58
CA PRO A 99 -32.78 -16.23 1.37
C PRO A 99 -33.15 -17.41 0.47
N GLN A 100 -33.04 -18.61 1.03
CA GLN A 100 -33.41 -19.84 0.34
C GLN A 100 -34.91 -19.91 0.08
N ARG A 101 -35.28 -20.24 -1.16
CA ARG A 101 -36.63 -20.48 -1.64
C ARG A 101 -36.90 -21.97 -1.80
N GLN A 102 -38.15 -22.33 -1.54
CA GLN A 102 -38.72 -23.64 -1.86
C GLN A 102 -39.25 -23.67 -3.30
N GLU A 103 -39.87 -22.57 -3.75
CA GLU A 103 -40.43 -22.42 -5.09
C GLU A 103 -40.02 -21.07 -5.72
N GLY A 104 -39.96 -21.03 -7.05
CA GLY A 104 -39.49 -19.87 -7.80
C GLY A 104 -37.98 -19.65 -7.68
N LYS A 105 -37.51 -18.48 -8.13
CA LYS A 105 -36.09 -18.09 -8.15
C LYS A 105 -35.93 -16.60 -7.86
N TRP A 106 -34.72 -16.21 -7.50
CA TRP A 106 -34.23 -14.86 -7.57
C TRP A 106 -33.45 -14.67 -8.86
N ARG A 107 -33.56 -13.50 -9.50
CA ARG A 107 -32.60 -13.01 -10.49
C ARG A 107 -31.87 -11.81 -9.91
N ILE A 108 -30.55 -11.93 -9.74
CA ILE A 108 -29.67 -10.86 -9.29
C ILE A 108 -28.91 -10.29 -10.48
N THR A 109 -28.84 -8.97 -10.57
CA THR A 109 -27.95 -8.26 -11.48
C THR A 109 -27.01 -7.33 -10.71
N LEU A 110 -25.71 -7.46 -10.98
CA LEU A 110 -24.69 -6.47 -10.59
C LEU A 110 -24.30 -5.69 -11.84
N ARG A 111 -24.34 -4.35 -11.75
CA ARG A 111 -23.98 -3.45 -12.84
C ARG A 111 -22.89 -2.48 -12.39
N ASP A 112 -22.10 -2.01 -13.33
CA ASP A 112 -21.28 -0.82 -13.16
C ASP A 112 -22.10 0.39 -13.60
N LEU A 113 -22.41 1.31 -12.67
CA LEU A 113 -23.25 2.48 -12.97
C LEU A 113 -22.53 3.54 -13.79
N ASP A 114 -21.19 3.51 -13.86
CA ASP A 114 -20.42 4.48 -14.64
C ASP A 114 -20.27 4.03 -16.09
N THR A 115 -20.24 2.71 -16.35
CA THR A 115 -20.10 2.15 -17.70
C THR A 115 -21.36 1.49 -18.26
N ALA A 116 -22.42 1.38 -17.45
CA ALA A 116 -23.67 0.68 -17.75
C ALA A 116 -23.53 -0.82 -18.09
N ASN A 117 -22.35 -1.41 -17.85
CA ASN A 117 -22.12 -2.83 -18.10
C ASN A 117 -22.80 -3.70 -17.04
N ILE A 118 -23.41 -4.81 -17.48
CA ILE A 118 -23.80 -5.89 -16.58
C ILE A 118 -22.54 -6.69 -16.24
N LEU A 119 -22.11 -6.61 -14.99
CA LEU A 119 -20.93 -7.31 -14.50
C LEU A 119 -21.26 -8.75 -14.12
N PHE A 120 -22.49 -8.98 -13.66
CA PHE A 120 -22.97 -10.30 -13.25
C PHE A 120 -24.49 -10.37 -13.37
N LEU A 121 -24.99 -11.48 -13.90
CA LEU A 121 -26.41 -11.81 -13.92
C LEU A 121 -26.58 -13.30 -13.65
N ASN A 122 -27.41 -13.64 -12.67
CA ASN A 122 -27.62 -15.03 -12.26
C ASN A 122 -29.03 -15.24 -11.73
N GLU A 123 -29.59 -16.42 -12.01
CA GLU A 123 -30.80 -16.91 -11.37
C GLU A 123 -30.47 -18.06 -10.40
N ASN A 124 -30.96 -17.97 -9.17
CA ASN A 124 -30.74 -18.98 -8.13
C ASN A 124 -31.93 -19.04 -7.17
N THR A 125 -31.99 -20.07 -6.32
CA THR A 125 -33.06 -20.19 -5.30
C THR A 125 -32.68 -19.55 -3.96
N GLY A 126 -31.47 -18.99 -3.83
CA GLY A 126 -30.90 -18.46 -2.59
C GLY A 126 -29.40 -18.64 -2.63
N ALA A 127 -28.65 -17.57 -2.35
CA ALA A 127 -27.19 -17.59 -2.43
C ALA A 127 -26.58 -16.40 -1.69
N PHE A 128 -25.32 -16.56 -1.27
CA PHE A 128 -24.43 -15.45 -1.00
C PHE A 128 -23.64 -15.14 -2.27
N ILE A 129 -23.83 -13.95 -2.83
CA ILE A 129 -23.13 -13.47 -4.02
C ILE A 129 -22.15 -12.37 -3.61
N SER A 130 -20.96 -12.40 -4.19
CA SER A 130 -19.97 -11.35 -4.02
C SER A 130 -19.26 -11.03 -5.33
N SER A 131 -19.04 -9.74 -5.61
CA SER A 131 -18.30 -9.30 -6.78
C SER A 131 -16.86 -9.84 -6.75
N ALA A 132 -16.32 -10.18 -7.93
CA ALA A 132 -14.91 -10.55 -8.02
C ALA A 132 -14.01 -9.35 -7.65
N LYS A 133 -14.34 -8.15 -8.12
CA LYS A 133 -13.57 -6.92 -7.86
C LYS A 133 -13.79 -6.39 -6.45
N ARG A 134 -12.71 -5.95 -5.81
CA ARG A 134 -12.66 -5.51 -4.39
C ARG A 134 -12.32 -4.03 -4.23
N TYR A 135 -11.83 -3.38 -5.28
CA TYR A 135 -11.66 -1.93 -5.34
C TYR A 135 -13.00 -1.21 -5.57
N PHE A 136 -12.98 0.13 -5.50
CA PHE A 136 -14.13 0.96 -5.77
C PHE A 136 -14.67 0.74 -7.18
N VAL A 137 -15.92 0.28 -7.25
CA VAL A 137 -16.78 0.32 -8.43
C VAL A 137 -18.11 0.87 -7.94
N ARG A 138 -18.69 1.81 -8.68
CA ARG A 138 -19.99 2.36 -8.37
C ARG A 138 -21.08 1.35 -8.78
N PHE A 139 -21.23 0.30 -7.97
CA PHE A 139 -22.11 -0.83 -8.26
C PHE A 139 -23.59 -0.45 -8.22
N GLY A 140 -24.38 -1.03 -9.14
CA GLY A 140 -25.84 -1.11 -9.07
C GLY A 140 -26.26 -2.55 -8.76
N LEU A 141 -27.19 -2.70 -7.82
CA LEU A 141 -27.78 -3.98 -7.40
C LEU A 141 -29.25 -4.02 -7.81
N GLU A 142 -29.69 -5.10 -8.43
CA GLU A 142 -31.10 -5.35 -8.74
C GLU A 142 -31.45 -6.80 -8.42
N VAL A 143 -32.52 -7.02 -7.67
CA VAL A 143 -33.07 -8.35 -7.38
C VAL A 143 -34.51 -8.40 -7.84
N VAL A 144 -34.77 -9.34 -8.75
CA VAL A 144 -36.11 -9.69 -9.23
C VAL A 144 -36.51 -11.02 -8.60
N ASP A 145 -37.70 -11.05 -8.02
CA ASP A 145 -38.43 -12.25 -7.63
C ASP A 145 -39.08 -12.86 -8.86
N ILE A 146 -38.79 -14.13 -9.15
CA ILE A 146 -39.46 -14.91 -10.18
C ILE A 146 -40.28 -15.99 -9.47
N SER A 147 -41.60 -15.88 -9.55
CA SER A 147 -42.52 -16.84 -8.92
C SER A 147 -42.45 -18.23 -9.58
N ALA A 148 -43.09 -19.23 -8.98
CA ALA A 148 -43.22 -20.56 -9.58
C ALA A 148 -43.93 -20.56 -10.94
N THR A 149 -44.80 -19.58 -11.18
CA THR A 149 -45.53 -19.40 -12.45
C THR A 149 -44.75 -18.55 -13.48
N GLY A 150 -43.56 -18.07 -13.11
CA GLY A 150 -42.70 -17.24 -13.96
C GLY A 150 -43.03 -15.75 -13.94
N GLU A 151 -43.87 -15.30 -13.01
CA GLU A 151 -44.16 -13.87 -12.83
C GLU A 151 -42.95 -13.17 -12.20
N GLU A 152 -42.54 -12.05 -12.78
CA GLU A 152 -41.34 -11.31 -12.37
C GLU A 152 -41.72 -10.03 -11.62
N THR A 153 -41.17 -9.84 -10.43
CA THR A 153 -41.36 -8.64 -9.61
C THR A 153 -40.02 -8.09 -9.13
N LEU A 154 -39.71 -6.83 -9.43
CA LEU A 154 -38.54 -6.16 -8.85
C LEU A 154 -38.78 -5.95 -7.35
N VAL A 155 -37.97 -6.60 -6.50
CA VAL A 155 -38.12 -6.54 -5.04
C VAL A 155 -37.05 -5.72 -4.34
N PHE A 156 -35.92 -5.49 -4.99
CA PHE A 156 -34.84 -4.67 -4.45
C PHE A 156 -34.04 -4.02 -5.58
N GLN A 157 -33.75 -2.73 -5.43
CA GLN A 157 -32.83 -2.00 -6.29
C GLN A 157 -32.03 -1.04 -5.42
N HIS A 158 -30.73 -0.99 -5.62
CA HIS A 158 -29.85 -0.07 -4.92
C HIS A 158 -28.71 0.39 -5.82
N GLU A 159 -28.55 1.70 -5.94
CA GLU A 159 -27.40 2.31 -6.59
C GLU A 159 -26.38 2.73 -5.54
N TYR A 160 -25.09 2.47 -5.79
CA TYR A 160 -24.06 2.89 -4.85
C TYR A 160 -24.08 4.42 -4.68
N ASP A 161 -24.40 4.87 -3.46
CA ASP A 161 -24.25 6.25 -3.01
C ASP A 161 -23.69 6.24 -1.57
N ALA A 162 -22.44 6.71 -1.43
CA ALA A 162 -21.75 6.78 -0.15
C ALA A 162 -22.00 8.10 0.60
N ARG A 163 -22.80 9.02 0.05
CA ARG A 163 -23.12 10.28 0.74
C ARG A 163 -23.78 10.00 2.08
N ASP A 164 -23.21 10.57 3.13
CA ASP A 164 -23.67 10.36 4.51
C ASP A 164 -23.77 8.87 4.89
N ARG A 165 -22.91 8.02 4.33
CA ARG A 165 -22.76 6.61 4.72
C ARG A 165 -21.43 6.36 5.40
N ASP A 166 -21.40 5.38 6.28
CA ASP A 166 -20.19 4.99 7.00
C ASP A 166 -19.32 4.09 6.12
N VAL A 167 -18.16 4.62 5.72
CA VAL A 167 -17.19 3.92 4.87
C VAL A 167 -15.91 3.70 5.66
N VAL A 168 -15.37 2.48 5.61
CA VAL A 168 -14.08 2.17 6.24
C VAL A 168 -13.01 2.04 5.17
N ILE A 169 -11.90 2.74 5.34
CA ILE A 169 -10.72 2.60 4.47
C ILE A 169 -9.54 2.15 5.30
N GLN A 170 -8.95 1.01 4.94
CA GLN A 170 -7.89 0.38 5.72
C GLN A 170 -6.53 0.56 5.04
N LEU A 171 -5.58 1.13 5.77
CA LEU A 171 -4.17 1.19 5.38
C LEU A 171 -3.40 0.13 6.18
N PRO A 172 -2.58 -0.71 5.54
CA PRO A 172 -1.84 -1.77 6.22
C PRO A 172 -0.84 -1.15 7.20
N VAL A 173 -0.68 -1.79 8.35
CA VAL A 173 0.25 -1.34 9.37
C VAL A 173 1.66 -1.85 9.03
N GLY A 174 2.67 -1.00 9.18
CA GLY A 174 4.09 -1.43 9.13
C GLY A 174 5.01 -0.55 8.29
N THR A 175 4.49 0.35 7.45
CA THR A 175 5.30 1.21 6.59
C THR A 175 4.89 2.68 6.69
N LEU A 176 5.82 3.52 7.16
CA LEU A 176 5.62 4.97 7.28
C LEU A 176 5.33 5.62 5.92
N GLY A 177 6.15 5.28 4.92
CA GLY A 177 6.06 5.87 3.59
C GLY A 177 4.72 5.60 2.92
N ASP A 178 4.30 4.33 2.88
CA ASP A 178 3.07 3.95 2.20
C ASP A 178 1.84 4.60 2.84
N THR A 179 1.77 4.66 4.17
CA THR A 179 0.67 5.33 4.87
C THR A 179 0.59 6.80 4.48
N LEU A 180 1.71 7.55 4.57
CA LEU A 180 1.75 8.97 4.20
C LEU A 180 1.47 9.21 2.72
N ALA A 181 1.87 8.27 1.87
CA ALA A 181 1.66 8.32 0.43
C ALA A 181 0.20 8.08 0.02
N TRP A 182 -0.51 7.20 0.72
CA TRP A 182 -1.88 6.81 0.39
C TRP A 182 -2.95 7.64 1.09
N PHE A 183 -2.64 8.15 2.30
CA PHE A 183 -3.60 8.87 3.13
C PHE A 183 -4.32 10.05 2.43
N PRO A 184 -3.65 10.86 1.59
CA PRO A 184 -4.33 11.96 0.92
C PRO A 184 -5.50 11.52 0.03
N TYR A 185 -5.39 10.36 -0.63
CA TYR A 185 -6.47 9.78 -1.43
C TYR A 185 -7.67 9.33 -0.58
N VAL A 186 -7.45 8.95 0.69
CA VAL A 186 -8.53 8.67 1.66
C VAL A 186 -9.36 9.93 1.90
N SER A 187 -8.69 11.05 2.17
CA SER A 187 -9.34 12.36 2.34
C SER A 187 -10.07 12.80 1.06
N ARG A 188 -9.47 12.54 -0.12
CA ARG A 188 -10.09 12.83 -1.42
C ARG A 188 -11.38 12.02 -1.63
N PHE A 189 -11.37 10.73 -1.31
CA PHE A 189 -12.56 9.88 -1.37
C PHE A 189 -13.69 10.43 -0.49
N ALA A 190 -13.39 10.75 0.77
CA ALA A 190 -14.39 11.31 1.69
C ALA A 190 -15.05 12.57 1.14
N LYS A 191 -14.25 13.50 0.61
CA LYS A 191 -14.74 14.76 0.02
C LYS A 191 -15.54 14.55 -1.25
N GLN A 192 -15.04 13.72 -2.17
CA GLN A 192 -15.66 13.48 -3.47
C GLN A 192 -17.03 12.81 -3.33
N HIS A 193 -17.16 11.87 -2.39
CA HIS A 193 -18.38 11.09 -2.21
C HIS A 193 -19.29 11.60 -1.07
N GLY A 194 -18.87 12.60 -0.31
CA GLY A 194 -19.61 13.06 0.88
C GLY A 194 -19.77 11.98 1.95
N ALA A 195 -18.82 11.04 2.03
CA ALA A 195 -18.90 9.88 2.90
C ALA A 195 -18.37 10.15 4.31
N ARG A 196 -18.95 9.50 5.32
CA ARG A 196 -18.40 9.47 6.68
C ARG A 196 -17.30 8.41 6.74
N VAL A 197 -16.08 8.83 6.44
CA VAL A 197 -14.93 7.92 6.36
C VAL A 197 -14.29 7.70 7.73
N THR A 198 -14.18 6.43 8.11
CA THR A 198 -13.27 5.95 9.15
C THR A 198 -12.04 5.33 8.50
N CYS A 199 -10.85 5.88 8.77
CA CYS A 199 -9.59 5.34 8.26
C CYS A 199 -8.85 4.57 9.35
N LEU A 200 -8.50 3.31 9.05
CA LEU A 200 -7.71 2.47 9.93
C LEU A 200 -6.24 2.58 9.54
N LEU A 201 -5.38 2.97 10.49
CA LEU A 201 -3.95 3.11 10.27
C LEU A 201 -3.14 2.85 11.56
N SER A 202 -1.80 2.91 11.44
CA SER A 202 -0.91 2.74 12.59
C SER A 202 -1.11 3.85 13.65
N GLY A 203 -1.20 3.45 14.91
CA GLY A 203 -1.21 4.36 16.05
C GLY A 203 0.05 5.23 16.18
N LEU A 204 1.16 4.86 15.53
CA LEU A 204 2.38 5.69 15.47
C LEU A 204 2.21 6.92 14.56
N ILE A 205 1.40 6.80 13.51
CA ILE A 205 1.19 7.83 12.48
C ILE A 205 -0.06 8.66 12.81
N LEU A 206 -1.05 8.06 13.47
CA LEU A 206 -2.30 8.71 13.86
C LEU A 206 -2.10 10.11 14.48
N PRO A 207 -1.19 10.35 15.44
CA PRO A 207 -0.98 11.67 16.03
C PRO A 207 -0.56 12.76 15.05
N LEU A 208 0.09 12.40 13.93
CA LEU A 208 0.50 13.36 12.90
C LEU A 208 -0.67 13.87 12.06
N LEU A 209 -1.72 13.06 11.91
CA LEU A 209 -2.76 13.25 10.91
C LEU A 209 -4.11 13.67 11.52
N LYS A 210 -4.46 13.17 12.71
CA LYS A 210 -5.81 13.32 13.29
C LYS A 210 -6.32 14.78 13.28
N ASP A 211 -5.49 15.72 13.70
CA ASP A 211 -5.89 17.11 13.87
C ASP A 211 -5.85 17.90 12.55
N ALA A 212 -5.09 17.41 11.56
CA ALA A 212 -5.06 17.98 10.21
C ALA A 212 -6.29 17.58 9.38
N TYR A 213 -7.03 16.55 9.79
CA TYR A 213 -8.16 15.98 9.06
C TYR A 213 -9.39 15.75 9.96
N PRO A 214 -9.98 16.81 10.54
CA PRO A 214 -11.08 16.70 11.51
C PRO A 214 -12.37 16.09 10.94
N ASN A 215 -12.53 16.08 9.61
CA ASN A 215 -13.68 15.48 8.93
C ASN A 215 -13.55 13.96 8.74
N LEU A 216 -12.38 13.39 9.07
CA LEU A 216 -12.14 11.95 9.03
C LEU A 216 -12.09 11.40 10.46
N ARG A 217 -12.62 10.20 10.65
CA ARG A 217 -12.40 9.45 11.88
C ARG A 217 -11.16 8.59 11.72
N LEU A 218 -10.10 8.86 12.48
CA LEU A 218 -8.86 8.07 12.44
C LEU A 218 -8.75 7.18 13.67
N MET A 219 -8.42 5.91 13.48
CA MET A 219 -8.24 4.95 14.58
C MET A 219 -7.33 3.79 14.19
N THR A 220 -6.94 3.00 15.17
CA THR A 220 -6.17 1.76 14.99
C THR A 220 -7.09 0.58 14.61
N PRO A 221 -6.55 -0.46 13.95
CA PRO A 221 -7.29 -1.72 13.74
C PRO A 221 -7.81 -2.35 15.04
N GLU A 222 -7.07 -2.23 16.14
CA GLU A 222 -7.46 -2.75 17.45
C GLU A 222 -8.70 -2.04 18.00
N GLU A 223 -8.75 -0.71 17.94
CA GLU A 223 -9.91 0.09 18.32
C GLU A 223 -11.11 -0.24 17.43
N ALA A 224 -10.92 -0.35 16.12
CA ALA A 224 -11.98 -0.69 15.18
C ALA A 224 -12.61 -2.07 15.46
N ARG A 225 -11.81 -3.07 15.83
CA ARG A 225 -12.30 -4.39 16.26
C ARG A 225 -13.12 -4.29 17.54
N LYS A 226 -12.63 -3.54 18.54
CA LYS A 226 -13.34 -3.36 19.81
C LYS A 226 -14.69 -2.66 19.64
N GLU A 227 -14.76 -1.72 18.71
CA GLU A 227 -15.97 -0.95 18.44
C GLU A 227 -16.93 -1.59 17.42
N GLY A 228 -16.51 -2.64 16.71
CA GLY A 228 -17.31 -3.29 15.68
C GLY A 228 -17.59 -2.39 14.46
N VAL A 229 -16.68 -1.48 14.12
CA VAL A 229 -16.90 -0.48 13.04
C VAL A 229 -17.15 -1.17 11.68
N CYS A 230 -16.40 -2.23 11.39
CA CYS A 230 -16.53 -2.98 10.14
C CYS A 230 -17.83 -3.80 10.03
N GLU A 231 -18.54 -4.03 11.14
CA GLU A 231 -19.77 -4.83 11.16
C GLU A 231 -20.99 -4.07 10.62
N LYS A 232 -20.92 -2.73 10.67
CA LYS A 232 -22.01 -1.83 10.29
C LYS A 232 -21.68 -0.96 9.08
N ALA A 233 -20.50 -1.14 8.49
CA ALA A 233 -20.02 -0.35 7.38
C ALA A 233 -20.91 -0.54 6.14
N TYR A 234 -21.16 0.57 5.44
CA TYR A 234 -21.79 0.56 4.13
C TYR A 234 -20.82 0.03 3.07
N ALA A 235 -19.56 0.45 3.15
CA ALA A 235 -18.48 -0.01 2.28
C ALA A 235 -17.16 -0.14 3.04
N ILE A 236 -16.31 -1.06 2.59
CA ILE A 236 -14.93 -1.23 3.08
C ILE A 236 -13.97 -1.35 1.90
N TYR A 237 -12.91 -0.56 1.93
CA TYR A 237 -11.82 -0.61 0.96
C TYR A 237 -10.48 -0.88 1.66
N CYS A 238 -9.72 -1.84 1.13
CA CYS A 238 -8.38 -2.17 1.61
C CYS A 238 -7.34 -1.64 0.62
N ILE A 239 -6.49 -0.71 1.07
CA ILE A 239 -5.41 -0.17 0.26
C ILE A 239 -4.17 -1.02 0.46
N GLY A 240 -3.42 -1.32 -0.61
CA GLY A 240 -2.18 -2.06 -0.45
C GLY A 240 -1.41 -2.21 -1.75
N LEU A 241 -0.28 -2.92 -1.66
CA LEU A 241 0.51 -3.36 -2.80
C LEU A 241 0.19 -4.83 -3.06
N PHE A 242 -0.66 -5.08 -4.04
CA PHE A 242 -1.09 -6.44 -4.39
C PHE A 242 -0.20 -6.98 -5.50
N PHE A 243 0.80 -7.77 -5.11
CA PHE A 243 1.62 -8.52 -6.06
C PHE A 243 0.80 -9.67 -6.66
N ASP A 244 1.10 -10.03 -7.91
CA ASP A 244 0.47 -11.12 -8.66
C ASP A 244 -1.06 -11.02 -8.80
N ASP A 245 -1.62 -9.82 -8.65
CA ASP A 245 -3.03 -9.56 -8.91
C ASP A 245 -3.30 -9.47 -10.43
N VAL A 246 -2.98 -10.54 -11.15
CA VAL A 246 -3.04 -10.63 -12.62
C VAL A 246 -4.46 -10.37 -13.12
N GLU A 247 -5.44 -10.88 -12.38
CA GLU A 247 -6.86 -10.71 -12.69
C GLU A 247 -7.41 -9.34 -12.25
N CYS A 248 -6.57 -8.47 -11.66
CA CYS A 248 -6.96 -7.15 -11.17
C CYS A 248 -8.20 -7.27 -10.27
N ILE A 249 -8.11 -8.08 -9.21
CA ILE A 249 -9.16 -8.34 -8.22
C ILE A 249 -9.14 -7.24 -7.16
N GLN A 250 -7.96 -6.92 -6.63
CA GLN A 250 -7.76 -6.01 -5.51
C GLN A 250 -7.44 -4.59 -5.97
N GLN A 251 -6.79 -4.44 -7.12
CA GLN A 251 -6.45 -3.15 -7.73
C GLN A 251 -6.87 -3.12 -9.22
N PRO A 252 -7.31 -1.99 -9.78
CA PRO A 252 -7.70 -1.92 -11.19
C PRO A 252 -6.54 -2.09 -12.18
N THR A 253 -5.32 -1.80 -11.73
CA THR A 253 -4.09 -1.87 -12.50
C THR A 253 -2.93 -2.18 -11.57
N ASP A 254 -1.89 -2.84 -12.08
CA ASP A 254 -0.67 -3.12 -11.32
C ASP A 254 -0.03 -1.82 -10.81
N PHE A 255 0.23 -1.75 -9.49
CA PHE A 255 0.83 -0.57 -8.87
C PHE A 255 2.21 -0.22 -9.46
N ARG A 256 2.94 -1.20 -10.02
CA ARG A 256 4.27 -0.97 -10.63
C ARG A 256 4.19 -0.09 -11.87
N PHE A 257 3.04 -0.07 -12.53
CA PHE A 257 2.77 0.77 -13.71
C PHE A 257 2.48 2.22 -13.33
N VAL A 258 1.65 2.43 -12.30
CA VAL A 258 1.16 3.78 -11.90
C VAL A 258 1.98 4.43 -10.79
N GLY A 259 2.87 3.67 -10.15
CA GLY A 259 3.65 4.09 -8.98
C GLY A 259 3.02 3.67 -7.66
N LEU A 260 3.87 3.44 -6.65
CA LEU A 260 3.48 2.95 -5.32
C LEU A 260 2.31 3.72 -4.70
N HIS A 261 2.33 5.04 -4.83
CA HIS A 261 1.38 5.91 -4.12
C HIS A 261 0.06 6.08 -4.88
N ARG A 262 0.12 6.19 -6.22
CA ARG A 262 -1.08 6.44 -7.03
C ARG A 262 -2.02 5.25 -7.10
N THR A 263 -1.53 4.02 -6.84
CA THR A 263 -2.40 2.83 -6.77
C THR A 263 -3.59 3.02 -5.82
N ALA A 264 -3.42 3.75 -4.70
CA ALA A 264 -4.50 4.06 -3.79
C ALA A 264 -5.62 4.90 -4.44
N ALA A 265 -5.26 5.82 -5.34
CA ALA A 265 -6.23 6.59 -6.10
C ALA A 265 -7.06 5.70 -7.04
N TYR A 266 -6.40 4.78 -7.73
CA TYR A 266 -7.07 3.82 -8.60
C TYR A 266 -7.98 2.88 -7.80
N ILE A 267 -7.51 2.35 -6.66
CA ILE A 267 -8.32 1.49 -5.78
C ILE A 267 -9.56 2.23 -5.27
N LEU A 268 -9.45 3.54 -4.98
CA LEU A 268 -10.56 4.35 -4.46
C LEU A 268 -11.40 5.06 -5.53
N GLY A 269 -11.03 4.97 -6.82
CA GLY A 269 -11.76 5.66 -7.90
C GLY A 269 -11.73 7.19 -7.80
N VAL A 270 -10.63 7.76 -7.30
CA VAL A 270 -10.44 9.22 -7.20
C VAL A 270 -9.34 9.69 -8.17
N PRO A 271 -9.26 10.99 -8.51
CA PRO A 271 -8.17 11.52 -9.34
C PRO A 271 -6.79 11.07 -8.82
N PRO A 272 -5.81 10.75 -9.69
CA PRO A 272 -4.53 10.17 -9.28
C PRO A 272 -3.43 11.20 -8.98
N ASP A 273 -3.74 12.50 -9.00
CA ASP A 273 -2.78 13.55 -8.70
C ASP A 273 -2.22 13.39 -7.29
N GLU A 274 -0.90 13.36 -7.19
CA GLU A 274 -0.21 13.26 -5.90
C GLU A 274 -0.34 14.55 -5.10
N GLU A 275 -0.50 14.41 -3.79
CA GLU A 275 -0.47 15.54 -2.86
C GLU A 275 0.20 15.08 -1.56
N ALA A 276 0.89 16.00 -0.87
CA ALA A 276 1.53 15.66 0.39
C ALA A 276 0.49 15.58 1.51
N ALA A 277 0.63 14.62 2.42
CA ALA A 277 -0.20 14.56 3.62
C ALA A 277 -0.01 15.82 4.48
N ARG A 278 -1.11 16.42 4.94
CA ARG A 278 -1.06 17.55 5.86
C ARG A 278 -0.71 17.04 7.26
N LEU A 279 0.26 17.69 7.88
CA LEU A 279 0.71 17.34 9.23
C LEU A 279 0.37 18.47 10.20
N THR A 280 -0.15 18.12 11.37
CA THR A 280 -0.27 19.03 12.50
C THR A 280 0.78 18.67 13.55
N LEU A 281 1.54 19.65 14.01
CA LEU A 281 2.53 19.47 15.08
C LEU A 281 2.08 20.28 16.30
N GLU A 282 2.20 19.68 17.48
CA GLU A 282 1.92 20.38 18.75
C GLU A 282 2.91 21.52 19.01
N ASP A 283 4.16 21.34 18.58
CA ASP A 283 5.22 22.33 18.65
C ASP A 283 5.80 22.58 17.25
N GLU A 284 5.57 23.79 16.76
CA GLU A 284 6.02 24.27 15.45
C GLU A 284 7.32 25.09 15.53
N SER A 285 7.89 25.29 16.72
CA SER A 285 9.06 26.13 16.89
C SER A 285 10.31 25.49 16.27
N ARG A 286 11.26 26.33 15.84
CA ARG A 286 12.54 25.86 15.28
C ARG A 286 13.36 25.14 16.36
N PRO A 287 13.68 23.83 16.19
CA PRO A 287 14.39 23.08 17.23
C PRO A 287 15.87 23.44 17.32
N ILE A 288 16.48 23.84 16.20
CA ILE A 288 17.91 24.14 16.09
C ILE A 288 18.08 25.51 15.43
N PRO A 289 18.66 26.52 16.12
CA PRO A 289 18.84 27.85 15.57
C PRO A 289 19.68 27.88 14.29
N GLU A 290 20.81 27.15 14.27
CA GLU A 290 21.73 27.17 13.13
C GLU A 290 21.12 26.52 11.86
N PRO A 291 21.63 26.81 10.66
CA PRO A 291 21.24 26.10 9.44
C PRO A 291 21.64 24.62 9.51
N TYR A 292 20.71 23.73 9.17
CA TYR A 292 20.98 22.29 9.16
C TYR A 292 20.28 21.58 8.01
N VAL A 293 20.83 20.42 7.65
CA VAL A 293 20.28 19.47 6.68
C VAL A 293 20.06 18.15 7.40
N CYS A 294 18.87 17.57 7.21
CA CYS A 294 18.56 16.24 7.69
C CYS A 294 18.89 15.20 6.62
N ILE A 295 19.45 14.06 7.05
CA ILE A 295 19.69 12.91 6.19
C ILE A 295 19.05 11.64 6.76
N ALA A 296 18.66 10.73 5.86
CA ALA A 296 18.26 9.37 6.19
C ALA A 296 18.97 8.38 5.27
N VAL A 297 19.84 7.57 5.85
CA VAL A 297 20.70 6.63 5.12
C VAL A 297 20.21 5.19 5.23
N GLN A 298 19.31 4.89 6.17
CA GLN A 298 18.80 3.54 6.39
C GLN A 298 17.55 3.24 5.55
N ALA A 299 17.37 1.97 5.20
CA ALA A 299 16.21 1.49 4.46
C ALA A 299 15.90 0.02 4.78
N SER A 300 14.75 -0.49 4.35
CA SER A 300 14.29 -1.85 4.65
C SER A 300 15.05 -2.96 3.92
N THR A 301 15.68 -2.66 2.78
CA THR A 301 16.44 -3.61 1.95
C THR A 301 17.63 -2.92 1.31
N GLN A 302 18.71 -3.66 1.06
CA GLN A 302 19.99 -3.12 0.57
C GLN A 302 19.87 -2.41 -0.78
N CYS A 303 18.95 -2.85 -1.64
CA CYS A 303 18.70 -2.22 -2.93
C CYS A 303 18.19 -0.78 -2.83
N LYS A 304 17.57 -0.39 -1.71
CA LYS A 304 17.14 0.99 -1.44
C LYS A 304 18.27 1.88 -0.94
N TYR A 305 19.36 1.30 -0.40
CA TYR A 305 20.51 2.08 0.05
C TYR A 305 21.21 2.77 -1.11
N TRP A 306 21.87 3.89 -0.82
CA TRP A 306 22.85 4.47 -1.72
C TRP A 306 24.18 3.72 -1.54
N ASN A 307 24.44 2.76 -2.43
CA ASN A 307 25.55 1.82 -2.29
C ASN A 307 26.89 2.39 -2.82
N ASN A 308 26.98 3.68 -3.14
CA ASN A 308 28.24 4.28 -3.54
C ASN A 308 29.18 4.40 -2.32
N PRO A 309 30.45 3.95 -2.41
CA PRO A 309 31.34 3.85 -1.25
C PRO A 309 31.75 5.19 -0.65
N THR A 310 31.77 6.27 -1.43
CA THR A 310 32.19 7.61 -0.99
C THR A 310 31.06 8.64 -1.05
N GLY A 311 29.89 8.25 -1.58
CA GLY A 311 28.79 9.18 -1.86
C GLY A 311 28.36 10.00 -0.66
N TRP A 312 28.02 9.35 0.46
CA TRP A 312 27.59 10.06 1.66
C TRP A 312 28.70 10.95 2.23
N SER A 313 29.95 10.47 2.31
CA SER A 313 31.06 11.25 2.89
C SER A 313 31.39 12.49 2.07
N GLU A 314 31.29 12.43 0.73
CA GLU A 314 31.43 13.58 -0.16
C GLU A 314 30.34 14.62 0.08
N VAL A 315 29.07 14.20 0.13
CA VAL A 315 27.92 15.10 0.38
C VAL A 315 28.01 15.76 1.75
N ILE A 316 28.35 15.00 2.79
CA ILE A 316 28.51 15.52 4.16
C ILE A 316 29.63 16.55 4.22
N SER A 317 30.78 16.26 3.61
CA SER A 317 31.92 17.18 3.57
C SER A 317 31.56 18.48 2.85
N PHE A 318 30.85 18.39 1.72
CA PHE A 318 30.35 19.55 1.01
C PHE A 318 29.41 20.42 1.88
N LEU A 319 28.40 19.81 2.50
CA LEU A 319 27.43 20.52 3.35
C LEU A 319 28.10 21.23 4.54
N LYS A 320 29.04 20.55 5.21
CA LYS A 320 29.81 21.15 6.30
C LYS A 320 30.70 22.28 5.83
N GLY A 321 31.33 22.15 4.66
CA GLY A 321 32.10 23.23 4.03
C GLY A 321 31.26 24.47 3.72
N LYS A 322 29.94 24.32 3.58
CA LYS A 322 28.96 25.41 3.46
C LYS A 322 28.42 25.94 4.79
N GLY A 323 28.89 25.41 5.91
CA GLY A 323 28.46 25.83 7.26
C GLY A 323 27.16 25.18 7.74
N TYR A 324 26.64 24.15 7.06
CA TYR A 324 25.48 23.42 7.55
C TYR A 324 25.87 22.37 8.60
N ARG A 325 25.06 22.28 9.64
CA ARG A 325 24.98 21.07 10.48
C ARG A 325 24.36 19.95 9.67
N VAL A 326 24.88 18.73 9.79
CA VAL A 326 24.37 17.56 9.06
C VAL A 326 23.91 16.53 10.07
N ILE A 327 22.62 16.20 10.03
CA ILE A 327 21.94 15.47 11.10
C ILE A 327 21.32 14.19 10.53
N CYS A 328 21.72 13.05 11.07
CA CYS A 328 21.10 11.78 10.73
C CYS A 328 19.87 11.53 11.63
N ILE A 329 18.71 11.31 11.02
CA ILE A 329 17.42 11.14 11.73
C ILE A 329 16.82 9.74 11.54
N ASP A 330 17.62 8.77 11.09
CA ASP A 330 17.18 7.38 10.93
C ASP A 330 16.68 6.77 12.25
N GLN A 331 15.78 5.79 12.17
CA GLN A 331 15.34 5.06 13.37
C GLN A 331 16.50 4.29 14.03
N LYS A 332 17.45 3.78 13.24
CA LYS A 332 18.57 2.97 13.72
C LYS A 332 19.91 3.57 13.26
N PRO A 333 20.93 3.62 14.13
CA PRO A 333 22.27 4.03 13.72
C PRO A 333 22.96 2.95 12.87
N VAL A 334 22.56 1.69 13.01
CA VAL A 334 23.12 0.54 12.28
C VAL A 334 21.99 -0.39 11.85
N HIS A 335 21.93 -0.75 10.56
CA HIS A 335 20.98 -1.72 10.05
C HIS A 335 21.56 -2.50 8.86
N GLY A 336 21.20 -3.78 8.78
CA GLY A 336 21.79 -4.72 7.83
C GLY A 336 21.32 -6.15 8.09
N ALA A 337 21.82 -7.06 7.27
CA ALA A 337 21.61 -8.49 7.41
C ALA A 337 22.85 -9.27 6.94
N GLY A 338 23.11 -10.41 7.59
CA GLY A 338 24.27 -11.24 7.28
C GLY A 338 25.58 -10.47 7.44
N ILE A 339 26.36 -10.40 6.37
CA ILE A 339 27.66 -9.69 6.34
C ILE A 339 27.55 -8.23 5.88
N MET A 340 26.36 -7.80 5.43
CA MET A 340 26.13 -6.44 4.92
C MET A 340 25.50 -5.58 6.00
N TRP A 341 26.25 -4.61 6.50
CA TRP A 341 25.82 -3.68 7.55
C TRP A 341 26.09 -2.24 7.14
N ASN A 342 25.08 -1.40 7.30
CA ASN A 342 25.12 0.01 6.96
C ASN A 342 25.10 0.82 8.25
N HIS A 343 26.12 1.66 8.44
CA HIS A 343 26.28 2.49 9.61
C HIS A 343 25.89 3.93 9.28
N ILE A 344 25.45 4.66 10.30
CA ILE A 344 25.43 6.11 10.29
C ILE A 344 26.78 6.65 9.77
N PRO A 345 26.79 7.58 8.80
CA PRO A 345 28.05 8.05 8.22
C PRO A 345 28.89 8.82 9.23
N HIS A 346 30.22 8.67 9.15
CA HIS A 346 31.12 9.45 9.98
C HIS A 346 30.93 10.96 9.76
N GLY A 347 30.96 11.71 10.86
CA GLY A 347 30.91 13.17 10.85
C GLY A 347 29.50 13.77 10.88
N VAL A 348 28.43 12.99 10.83
CA VAL A 348 27.07 13.54 11.06
C VAL A 348 26.74 13.58 12.55
N GLU A 349 25.81 14.43 12.93
CA GLU A 349 25.23 14.41 14.26
C GLU A 349 24.26 13.24 14.39
N ASP A 350 24.44 12.45 15.45
CA ASP A 350 23.58 11.30 15.73
C ASP A 350 22.31 11.77 16.44
N GLN A 351 21.24 11.84 15.67
CA GLN A 351 19.89 12.04 16.18
C GLN A 351 19.03 10.84 15.80
N THR A 352 19.63 9.67 15.68
CA THR A 352 18.91 8.42 15.40
C THR A 352 18.06 7.98 16.60
N GLY A 353 17.30 6.90 16.42
CA GLY A 353 16.48 6.30 17.47
C GLY A 353 14.97 6.41 17.22
N ASN A 354 14.22 5.62 17.99
CA ASN A 354 12.77 5.52 17.93
C ASN A 354 12.09 6.72 18.62
N ARG A 355 12.26 7.90 18.05
CA ARG A 355 11.65 9.14 18.53
C ARG A 355 10.26 9.35 17.92
N PRO A 356 9.38 10.14 18.57
CA PRO A 356 8.07 10.47 18.02
C PRO A 356 8.18 11.03 16.60
N LEU A 357 7.30 10.59 15.70
CA LEU A 357 7.31 11.09 14.33
C LEU A 357 6.98 12.58 14.24
N SER A 358 6.25 13.14 15.21
CA SER A 358 6.00 14.58 15.34
C SER A 358 7.29 15.37 15.55
N GLU A 359 8.21 14.86 16.37
CA GLU A 359 9.54 15.44 16.53
C GLU A 359 10.31 15.38 15.21
N ARG A 360 10.28 14.25 14.48
CA ARG A 360 10.94 14.13 13.17
C ARG A 360 10.37 15.10 12.14
N ALA A 361 9.05 15.21 12.07
CA ALA A 361 8.37 16.15 11.18
C ALA A 361 8.73 17.60 11.49
N ARG A 362 8.80 17.97 12.78
CA ARG A 362 9.25 19.29 13.23
C ARG A 362 10.68 19.58 12.78
N TRP A 363 11.61 18.64 12.95
CA TRP A 363 13.00 18.81 12.52
C TRP A 363 13.08 18.99 11.01
N LEU A 364 12.34 18.20 10.25
CA LEU A 364 12.30 18.29 8.79
C LEU A 364 11.75 19.65 8.34
N ARG A 365 10.64 20.11 8.91
CA ARG A 365 9.98 21.39 8.56
C ARG A 365 10.93 22.59 8.62
N HIS A 366 11.91 22.56 9.50
CA HIS A 366 12.88 23.65 9.71
C HIS A 366 14.26 23.40 9.07
N ALA A 367 14.48 22.22 8.46
CA ALA A 367 15.71 21.89 7.76
C ALA A 367 15.81 22.64 6.42
N ALA A 368 17.01 23.02 6.01
CA ALA A 368 17.25 23.64 4.71
C ALA A 368 16.98 22.67 3.54
N ALA A 369 17.26 21.39 3.76
CA ALA A 369 16.98 20.30 2.85
C ALA A 369 16.86 18.99 3.62
N PHE A 370 16.23 18.00 2.99
CA PHE A 370 16.32 16.60 3.35
C PHE A 370 17.01 15.82 2.23
N ILE A 371 17.96 14.96 2.58
CA ILE A 371 18.64 14.07 1.61
C ILE A 371 18.44 12.64 2.08
N GLY A 372 17.78 11.82 1.26
CA GLY A 372 17.47 10.46 1.64
C GLY A 372 17.27 9.53 0.47
N THR A 373 17.02 8.26 0.80
CA THR A 373 16.70 7.21 -0.14
C THR A 373 15.18 7.05 -0.31
N SER A 374 14.73 6.14 -1.18
CA SER A 374 13.32 5.75 -1.30
C SER A 374 12.84 5.00 -0.05
N SER A 375 12.58 5.76 1.03
CA SER A 375 12.18 5.29 2.35
C SER A 375 11.09 6.19 2.96
N GLY A 376 10.50 5.75 4.08
CA GLY A 376 9.40 6.48 4.73
C GLY A 376 9.75 7.90 5.17
N LEU A 377 11.01 8.17 5.51
CA LEU A 377 11.43 9.52 5.93
C LEU A 377 11.42 10.53 4.78
N ALA A 378 11.57 10.09 3.53
CA ALA A 378 11.41 10.97 2.37
C ALA A 378 9.96 11.48 2.24
N TRP A 379 8.99 10.59 2.46
CA TRP A 379 7.57 10.96 2.47
C TRP A 379 7.23 11.89 3.63
N LEU A 380 7.82 11.65 4.81
CA LEU A 380 7.65 12.54 5.96
C LEU A 380 8.25 13.93 5.70
N ALA A 381 9.43 14.00 5.07
CA ALA A 381 10.07 15.26 4.71
C ALA A 381 9.24 16.06 3.70
N TRP A 382 8.69 15.38 2.69
CA TRP A 382 7.78 15.99 1.73
C TRP A 382 6.50 16.52 2.39
N ALA A 383 5.89 15.72 3.26
CA ALA A 383 4.72 16.12 4.05
C ALA A 383 5.02 17.26 5.05
N ALA A 384 6.25 17.36 5.55
CA ALA A 384 6.70 18.45 6.41
C ALA A 384 6.97 19.77 5.65
N GLY A 385 6.95 19.74 4.30
CA GLY A 385 7.22 20.90 3.44
C GLY A 385 8.70 21.16 3.15
N THR A 386 9.58 20.20 3.46
CA THR A 386 11.02 20.31 3.22
C THR A 386 11.36 19.98 1.77
N GLN A 387 12.34 20.67 1.19
CA GLN A 387 12.89 20.30 -0.12
C GLN A 387 13.61 18.94 -0.02
N VAL A 388 13.23 17.96 -0.86
CA VAL A 388 13.73 16.58 -0.78
C VAL A 388 14.64 16.24 -1.96
N VAL A 389 15.90 15.96 -1.68
CA VAL A 389 16.84 15.28 -2.60
C VAL A 389 16.67 13.77 -2.44
N LEU A 390 16.10 13.11 -3.45
CA LEU A 390 15.72 11.69 -3.39
C LEU A 390 16.67 10.82 -4.23
N ILE A 391 17.48 10.02 -3.54
CA ILE A 391 18.48 9.14 -4.16
C ILE A 391 17.88 7.74 -4.33
N SER A 392 17.66 7.32 -5.58
CA SER A 392 17.22 5.95 -5.87
C SER A 392 17.55 5.57 -7.31
N GLY A 393 18.21 4.43 -7.49
CA GLY A 393 18.30 3.76 -8.79
C GLY A 393 17.42 2.51 -8.88
N PHE A 394 16.92 2.02 -7.75
CA PHE A 394 16.14 0.79 -7.65
C PHE A 394 14.68 0.98 -8.07
N THR A 395 14.15 2.18 -7.88
CA THR A 395 12.80 2.57 -8.28
C THR A 395 12.85 3.54 -9.46
N HIS A 396 11.86 3.45 -10.34
CA HIS A 396 11.64 4.43 -11.40
C HIS A 396 11.17 5.76 -10.79
N PRO A 397 11.49 6.93 -11.38
CA PRO A 397 11.08 8.23 -10.83
C PRO A 397 9.57 8.47 -10.67
N ASN A 398 8.71 7.68 -11.32
CA ASN A 398 7.25 7.74 -11.12
C ASN A 398 6.75 6.97 -9.88
N ASN A 399 7.64 6.27 -9.16
CA ASN A 399 7.24 5.41 -8.05
C ASN A 399 6.90 6.21 -6.79
N GLU A 400 7.73 7.20 -6.47
CA GLU A 400 7.55 8.14 -5.36
C GLU A 400 6.85 9.44 -5.82
N PHE A 401 6.74 10.41 -4.93
CA PHE A 401 6.33 11.78 -5.26
C PHE A 401 7.36 12.48 -6.16
N SER A 402 6.89 13.45 -6.92
CA SER A 402 7.69 14.33 -7.75
C SER A 402 8.52 15.28 -6.90
N THR A 403 9.82 15.31 -7.18
CA THR A 403 10.74 16.33 -6.68
C THR A 403 11.67 16.72 -7.82
N PRO A 404 11.96 18.03 -8.01
CA PRO A 404 12.94 18.47 -9.00
C PRO A 404 14.38 18.00 -8.67
N TYR A 405 14.59 17.44 -7.48
CA TYR A 405 15.90 16.99 -6.98
C TYR A 405 16.01 15.44 -6.93
N ARG A 406 15.29 14.74 -7.81
CA ARG A 406 15.36 13.27 -7.94
C ARG A 406 16.70 12.85 -8.56
N VAL A 407 17.46 11.99 -7.87
CA VAL A 407 18.77 11.51 -8.34
C VAL A 407 18.72 10.05 -8.80
N ILE A 408 18.86 9.82 -10.11
CA ILE A 408 18.91 8.50 -10.74
C ILE A 408 20.03 8.46 -11.79
N ASN A 409 20.64 7.30 -12.01
CA ASN A 409 21.57 7.07 -13.12
C ASN A 409 20.95 6.12 -14.16
N TRP A 410 20.75 6.62 -15.39
CA TRP A 410 20.11 5.90 -16.48
C TRP A 410 21.06 5.02 -17.31
N HIS A 411 22.37 5.11 -17.09
CA HIS A 411 23.38 4.36 -17.87
C HIS A 411 23.63 2.94 -17.34
N THR A 412 22.88 2.52 -16.31
CA THR A 412 23.09 1.27 -15.57
C THR A 412 21.76 0.56 -15.33
N CYS A 413 21.79 -0.69 -14.85
CA CYS A 413 20.59 -1.36 -14.34
C CYS A 413 19.85 -0.43 -13.38
N ASN A 414 18.54 -0.28 -13.56
CA ASN A 414 17.70 0.58 -12.75
C ASN A 414 16.26 0.05 -12.69
N SER A 415 15.44 0.64 -11.83
CA SER A 415 13.98 0.44 -11.76
C SER A 415 13.54 -1.03 -11.55
N CYS A 416 14.34 -1.83 -10.83
CA CYS A 416 14.02 -3.24 -10.54
C CYS A 416 12.68 -3.41 -9.80
N TRP A 417 12.30 -2.46 -8.94
CA TRP A 417 11.01 -2.45 -8.25
C TRP A 417 9.81 -2.37 -9.20
N ASN A 418 9.96 -1.65 -10.30
CA ASN A 418 8.88 -1.33 -11.23
C ASN A 418 8.78 -2.35 -12.38
N ASP A 419 9.69 -3.31 -12.47
CA ASP A 419 9.69 -4.30 -13.53
C ASP A 419 8.71 -5.44 -13.20
N VAL A 420 7.63 -5.53 -13.97
CA VAL A 420 6.56 -6.51 -13.75
C VAL A 420 7.02 -7.97 -13.89
N ARG A 421 8.15 -8.20 -14.59
CA ARG A 421 8.71 -9.54 -14.83
C ARG A 421 9.47 -10.10 -13.63
N VAL A 422 9.74 -9.28 -12.61
CA VAL A 422 10.42 -9.70 -11.40
C VAL A 422 9.53 -9.43 -10.19
N ARG A 423 9.61 -10.31 -9.19
CA ARG A 423 8.86 -10.19 -7.94
C ARG A 423 9.81 -9.79 -6.82
N PHE A 424 9.44 -8.74 -6.10
CA PHE A 424 10.18 -8.31 -4.92
C PHE A 424 10.11 -9.37 -3.82
N ASP A 425 11.27 -9.80 -3.33
CA ASP A 425 11.36 -10.74 -2.22
C ASP A 425 11.59 -9.98 -0.91
N HIS A 426 10.56 -9.98 -0.06
CA HIS A 426 10.58 -9.30 1.24
C HIS A 426 11.51 -9.96 2.25
N HIS A 427 11.93 -11.22 2.02
CA HIS A 427 12.81 -11.97 2.92
C HIS A 427 14.28 -11.88 2.49
N ASN A 428 14.56 -11.40 1.28
CA ASN A 428 15.91 -11.20 0.80
C ASN A 428 16.34 -9.74 0.99
N PHE A 429 17.07 -9.45 2.07
CA PHE A 429 17.63 -8.11 2.31
C PHE A 429 18.56 -7.66 1.17
N LEU A 430 19.26 -8.58 0.51
CA LEU A 430 20.21 -8.32 -0.59
C LEU A 430 19.58 -8.40 -1.98
N TRP A 431 18.24 -8.39 -2.07
CA TRP A 431 17.50 -8.56 -3.31
C TRP A 431 18.02 -7.69 -4.46
N CYS A 432 18.54 -8.34 -5.50
CA CYS A 432 18.98 -7.70 -6.72
C CYS A 432 18.68 -8.63 -7.91
N PRO A 433 17.44 -8.65 -8.42
CA PRO A 433 16.92 -9.77 -9.22
C PRO A 433 17.67 -10.02 -10.53
N ARG A 434 18.45 -9.05 -11.01
CA ARG A 434 19.22 -9.14 -12.27
C ARG A 434 20.71 -9.42 -12.06
N HIS A 435 21.27 -9.08 -10.90
CA HIS A 435 22.72 -9.00 -10.69
C HIS A 435 23.19 -9.45 -9.29
N GLU A 436 22.35 -10.11 -8.50
CA GLU A 436 22.74 -10.69 -7.21
C GLU A 436 23.94 -11.63 -7.36
N ASN A 437 24.91 -11.52 -6.45
CA ASN A 437 26.16 -12.28 -6.46
C ASN A 437 27.04 -12.08 -7.71
N THR A 438 26.93 -10.91 -8.36
CA THR A 438 27.81 -10.53 -9.48
C THR A 438 28.57 -9.23 -9.17
N PRO A 439 29.66 -8.91 -9.89
CA PRO A 439 30.35 -7.62 -9.75
C PRO A 439 29.46 -6.38 -10.00
N ARG A 440 28.27 -6.57 -10.61
CA ARG A 440 27.28 -5.54 -10.94
C ARG A 440 26.18 -5.40 -9.89
N GLN A 441 26.23 -6.15 -8.78
CA GLN A 441 25.21 -6.06 -7.72
C GLN A 441 25.10 -4.61 -7.21
N PHE A 442 23.85 -4.12 -7.12
CA PHE A 442 23.50 -2.74 -6.74
C PHE A 442 24.16 -1.62 -7.58
N GLU A 443 24.56 -1.90 -8.83
CA GLU A 443 25.10 -0.88 -9.73
C GLU A 443 24.14 0.32 -9.90
N CYS A 444 22.84 0.08 -9.75
CA CYS A 444 21.76 1.07 -9.79
C CYS A 444 21.99 2.26 -8.85
N SER A 445 22.58 2.06 -7.68
CA SER A 445 22.94 3.15 -6.77
C SER A 445 24.44 3.29 -6.52
N ARG A 446 25.27 2.27 -6.75
CA ARG A 446 26.73 2.40 -6.70
C ARG A 446 27.25 3.43 -7.71
N LEU A 447 26.63 3.51 -8.89
CA LEU A 447 27.04 4.43 -9.96
C LEU A 447 26.36 5.80 -9.89
N ILE A 448 25.58 6.08 -8.84
CA ILE A 448 25.19 7.46 -8.49
C ILE A 448 26.35 8.04 -7.68
N THR A 449 27.08 9.00 -8.25
CA THR A 449 28.28 9.58 -7.63
C THR A 449 27.92 10.68 -6.63
N GLY A 450 28.82 10.99 -5.69
CA GLY A 450 28.61 12.12 -4.79
C GLY A 450 28.51 13.45 -5.53
N ALA A 451 29.30 13.66 -6.58
CA ALA A 451 29.19 14.81 -7.47
C ALA A 451 27.77 14.97 -8.08
N GLN A 452 27.14 13.88 -8.52
CA GLN A 452 25.78 13.91 -9.05
C GLN A 452 24.78 14.41 -7.99
N VAL A 453 24.87 13.89 -6.76
CA VAL A 453 23.99 14.30 -5.65
C VAL A 453 24.27 15.75 -5.24
N ILE A 454 25.54 16.14 -5.12
CA ILE A 454 25.94 17.51 -4.76
C ILE A 454 25.39 18.52 -5.76
N ASN A 455 25.35 18.19 -7.07
CA ASN A 455 24.78 19.08 -8.08
C ASN A 455 23.29 19.37 -7.85
N GLU A 456 22.52 18.40 -7.34
CA GLU A 456 21.13 18.62 -6.94
C GLU A 456 21.03 19.41 -5.63
N VAL A 457 21.87 19.09 -4.65
CA VAL A 457 21.93 19.80 -3.35
C VAL A 457 22.23 21.29 -3.54
N LYS A 458 23.15 21.65 -4.45
CA LYS A 458 23.51 23.03 -4.79
C LYS A 458 22.32 23.88 -5.25
N LYS A 459 21.29 23.27 -5.84
CA LYS A 459 20.07 23.97 -6.26
C LYS A 459 19.21 24.43 -5.07
N ILE A 460 19.45 23.89 -3.87
CA ILE A 460 18.75 24.24 -2.64
C ILE A 460 19.63 25.12 -1.75
N VAL A 461 20.88 24.71 -1.52
CA VAL A 461 21.78 25.34 -0.53
C VAL A 461 22.81 26.30 -1.13
N GLY A 462 22.76 26.53 -2.45
CA GLY A 462 23.71 27.35 -3.18
C GLY A 462 24.95 26.59 -3.67
N ALA A 463 25.58 27.16 -4.71
CA ALA A 463 26.80 26.63 -5.35
C ALA A 463 28.00 26.66 -4.41
#